data_AF-A0A3R9NGT9-F1
#
_entry.id   AF-A0A3R9NGT9-F1
#
_cell.length_a   1.000
_cell.length_b   1.000
_cell.length_c   1.000
_cell.angle_alpha   90.00
_cell.angle_beta   90.00
_cell.angle_gamma   90.00
#
_symmetry.space_group_name_H-M   'P 1'
#
loop_
_entity.id
_entity.type
_entity.pdbx_description
1 polymer ?
#
loop_
_entity_poly.entity_id
_entity_poly.type
_entity_poly.pdbx_seq_one_letter_code
_entity_poly.pdbx_strand_id
1 'polypeptide(L)'
;MKTISLSSNGKKFKWKKIQDKWYYFDQEGNRLSDTIFDGYVLNKDGVMVENGWVALEGKWYYVSEAGKIIQQKWKKIGGVWYYFDKDGVMLSQTIVDGYLLTKSGAMAENGWVKIDQNWYYVTPSGRISQDKWEKVNGSWYYFDKNGVMLSKTTVGAYLLGSSGAMAENSWVRINDNWYYANEYGKYSQDKWEKIKGTWYAFEQNGVMLSNKWKGSYYLKSSGAMAEKEWIFDKAYNSWFYLKANGTYAAREWIGAYYLKSGGYMAKNEWIYDDYYKARYYLDDSGHYVSGTYKIDGKEHLFQKYGQWISEVSTEGGFVKGQYSKTIFLDPGHGGRDSGAFYYNVAEKDLNMQIYRKLRKKLEELGYTVLTSRDSDIDVDFKTERSRMVNKTNSDIFISIHFNATGNIHSKASGIQTYSYSDEPDYPSKINKYWHNHPDRMSESKRLAAAIHSSLLAETGAKDAGLLESSFAVLRETAKPAVLLELAYMDNFTENQRIREDRYQDRLVAGIVKGIQKYYAGK
;
A
#
# COMPACT_ATOMS: atom_id res chain seq x y z
N MET A 1 -69.82 72.14 -15.12
CA MET A 1 -68.49 71.66 -15.57
C MET A 1 -67.42 72.60 -15.03
N LYS A 2 -66.61 72.17 -14.05
CA LYS A 2 -65.43 72.93 -13.62
C LYS A 2 -64.26 72.49 -14.49
N THR A 3 -63.73 73.41 -15.30
CA THR A 3 -62.54 73.21 -16.13
C THR A 3 -61.36 73.81 -15.38
N ILE A 4 -60.32 73.03 -15.08
CA ILE A 4 -59.07 73.57 -14.54
C ILE A 4 -58.06 73.55 -15.70
N SER A 5 -57.67 74.73 -16.15
CA SER A 5 -56.58 74.92 -17.13
C SER A 5 -55.35 75.42 -16.38
N LEU A 6 -54.28 74.62 -16.34
CA LEU A 6 -52.95 75.08 -15.94
C LEU A 6 -52.14 75.30 -17.22
N SER A 7 -51.68 76.53 -17.44
CA SER A 7 -50.91 76.90 -18.64
C SER A 7 -49.44 77.11 -18.30
N SER A 8 -48.56 76.44 -19.03
CA SER A 8 -47.22 76.96 -19.35
C SER A 8 -47.01 76.86 -20.87
N ASN A 9 -46.68 77.99 -21.50
CA ASN A 9 -46.31 78.15 -22.91
C ASN A 9 -47.34 77.78 -24.00
N GLY A 10 -48.55 78.35 -23.96
CA GLY A 10 -49.37 78.60 -25.16
C GLY A 10 -49.96 77.37 -25.88
N LYS A 11 -49.79 76.15 -25.35
CA LYS A 11 -50.38 74.92 -25.87
C LYS A 11 -51.56 74.49 -24.98
N LYS A 12 -52.78 74.49 -25.51
CA LYS A 12 -54.00 74.13 -24.76
C LYS A 12 -54.11 72.61 -24.64
N PHE A 13 -53.63 72.08 -23.53
CA PHE A 13 -53.94 70.73 -23.11
C PHE A 13 -55.12 70.72 -22.13
N LYS A 14 -55.96 69.67 -22.10
CA LYS A 14 -57.22 69.73 -21.35
C LYS A 14 -57.56 68.45 -20.57
N TRP A 15 -57.50 68.56 -19.25
CA TRP A 15 -58.18 67.65 -18.33
C TRP A 15 -59.70 67.85 -18.45
N LYS A 16 -60.44 66.74 -18.56
CA LYS A 16 -61.91 66.75 -18.63
C LYS A 16 -62.49 65.70 -17.68
N LYS A 17 -63.42 66.12 -16.83
CA LYS A 17 -64.20 65.23 -15.96
C LYS A 17 -65.48 64.79 -16.67
N ILE A 18 -65.66 63.49 -16.87
CA ILE A 18 -66.82 62.88 -17.55
C ILE A 18 -67.32 61.73 -16.66
N GLN A 19 -68.60 61.77 -16.27
CA GLN A 19 -69.21 60.75 -15.39
C GLN A 19 -68.34 60.45 -14.15
N ASP A 20 -67.94 61.53 -13.47
CA ASP A 20 -67.05 61.53 -12.31
C ASP A 20 -65.62 61.01 -12.48
N LYS A 21 -65.20 60.67 -13.69
CA LYS A 21 -63.84 60.23 -14.00
C LYS A 21 -63.05 61.31 -14.75
N TRP A 22 -61.76 61.44 -14.46
CA TRP A 22 -60.86 62.37 -15.15
C TRP A 22 -60.20 61.71 -16.36
N TYR A 23 -60.12 62.46 -17.46
CA TYR A 23 -59.49 62.09 -18.72
C TYR A 23 -58.57 63.22 -19.19
N TYR A 24 -57.51 62.88 -19.92
CA TYR A 24 -56.62 63.85 -20.55
C TYR A 24 -56.68 63.73 -22.08
N PHE A 25 -56.70 64.87 -22.76
CA PHE A 25 -56.73 64.94 -24.22
C PHE A 25 -55.53 65.75 -24.73
N ASP A 26 -54.91 65.27 -25.81
CA ASP A 26 -53.82 65.95 -26.51
C ASP A 26 -54.32 67.17 -27.29
N GLN A 27 -53.44 67.78 -28.11
CA GLN A 27 -53.75 69.02 -28.84
C GLN A 27 -54.69 68.77 -30.03
N GLU A 28 -54.66 67.56 -30.55
CA GLU A 28 -55.47 67.05 -31.65
C GLU A 28 -56.85 66.56 -31.17
N GLY A 29 -57.05 66.47 -29.85
CA GLY A 29 -58.29 66.04 -29.22
C GLY A 29 -58.39 64.53 -29.02
N ASN A 30 -57.30 63.78 -29.20
CA ASN A 30 -57.25 62.36 -28.88
C ASN A 30 -57.11 62.16 -27.36
N ARG A 31 -57.80 61.14 -26.85
CA ARG A 31 -57.72 60.75 -25.45
C ARG A 31 -56.43 59.98 -25.21
N LEU A 32 -55.61 60.43 -24.27
CA LEU A 32 -54.48 59.64 -23.81
C LEU A 32 -54.97 58.44 -22.99
N SER A 33 -54.35 57.29 -23.23
CA SER A 33 -54.64 56.04 -22.53
C SER A 33 -53.39 55.17 -22.46
N ASP A 34 -53.35 54.28 -21.46
CA ASP A 34 -52.25 53.35 -21.20
C ASP A 34 -50.88 54.06 -21.13
N THR A 35 -50.84 55.23 -20.50
CA THR A 35 -49.66 56.10 -20.50
C THR A 35 -49.54 56.93 -19.22
N ILE A 36 -48.35 57.46 -19.00
CA ILE A 36 -48.06 58.43 -17.94
C ILE A 36 -47.81 59.78 -18.60
N PHE A 37 -48.63 60.78 -18.24
CA PHE A 37 -48.48 62.14 -18.74
C PHE A 37 -48.36 63.12 -17.57
N ASP A 38 -47.27 63.89 -17.53
CA ASP A 38 -46.97 64.82 -16.43
C ASP A 38 -47.16 64.15 -15.05
N GLY A 39 -46.66 62.93 -14.88
CA GLY A 39 -46.80 62.16 -13.63
C GLY A 39 -48.20 61.65 -13.29
N TYR A 40 -49.22 61.90 -14.11
CA TYR A 40 -50.55 61.30 -13.98
C TYR A 40 -50.67 60.03 -14.82
N VAL A 41 -51.27 58.99 -14.26
CA VAL A 41 -51.45 57.71 -14.95
C VAL A 41 -52.84 57.63 -15.56
N LEU A 42 -52.91 57.37 -16.86
CA LEU A 42 -54.15 57.14 -17.59
C LEU A 42 -54.19 55.64 -17.94
N ASN A 43 -55.21 54.93 -17.45
CA ASN A 43 -55.36 53.50 -17.73
C ASN A 43 -55.74 53.25 -19.21
N LYS A 44 -55.97 51.99 -19.59
CA LYS A 44 -56.35 51.60 -20.97
C LYS A 44 -57.65 52.26 -21.47
N ASP A 45 -58.55 52.63 -20.57
CA ASP A 45 -59.78 53.36 -20.89
C ASP A 45 -59.57 54.89 -20.92
N GLY A 46 -58.35 55.36 -20.67
CA GLY A 46 -57.98 56.77 -20.57
C GLY A 46 -58.42 57.44 -19.26
N VAL A 47 -58.88 56.66 -18.28
CA VAL A 47 -59.28 57.15 -16.96
C VAL A 47 -58.05 57.38 -16.10
N MET A 48 -57.97 58.54 -15.47
CA MET A 48 -56.94 58.85 -14.48
C MET A 48 -57.06 57.90 -13.29
N VAL A 49 -55.97 57.21 -12.96
CA VAL A 49 -55.90 56.33 -11.79
C VAL A 49 -55.57 57.16 -10.55
N GLU A 50 -56.24 56.84 -9.44
CA GLU A 50 -56.00 57.44 -8.12
C GLU A 50 -55.78 56.31 -7.09
N ASN A 51 -54.86 56.53 -6.15
CA ASN A 51 -54.58 55.66 -5.01
C ASN A 51 -54.48 54.15 -5.33
N GLY A 52 -53.59 53.77 -6.24
CA GLY A 52 -53.52 52.37 -6.66
C GLY A 52 -52.28 51.98 -7.44
N TRP A 53 -52.08 50.67 -7.57
CA TRP A 53 -51.04 50.07 -8.39
C TRP A 53 -51.44 50.09 -9.86
N VAL A 54 -50.48 50.40 -10.74
CA VAL A 54 -50.65 50.32 -12.19
C VAL A 54 -49.44 49.62 -12.81
N ALA A 55 -49.70 48.71 -13.74
CA ALA A 55 -48.68 48.08 -14.56
C ALA A 55 -48.73 48.64 -15.98
N LEU A 56 -47.60 49.19 -16.45
CA LEU A 56 -47.43 49.69 -17.82
C LEU A 56 -46.14 49.11 -18.39
N GLU A 57 -46.21 48.50 -19.58
CA GLU A 57 -45.05 47.90 -20.27
C GLU A 57 -44.21 46.97 -19.37
N GLY A 58 -44.87 46.22 -18.48
CA GLY A 58 -44.21 45.30 -17.53
C GLY A 58 -43.55 45.96 -16.31
N LYS A 59 -43.67 47.29 -16.16
CA LYS A 59 -43.19 48.06 -15.01
C LYS A 59 -44.34 48.42 -14.08
N TRP A 60 -44.08 48.39 -12.78
CA TRP A 60 -45.08 48.72 -11.75
C TRP A 60 -44.88 50.13 -11.22
N TYR A 61 -45.99 50.84 -11.04
CA TYR A 61 -46.07 52.19 -10.51
C TYR A 61 -47.11 52.22 -9.39
N TYR A 62 -46.95 53.11 -8.41
CA TYR A 62 -48.01 53.42 -7.45
C TYR A 62 -48.44 54.87 -7.59
N VAL A 63 -49.75 55.08 -7.67
CA VAL A 63 -50.38 56.38 -7.81
C VAL A 63 -50.90 56.83 -6.46
N SER A 64 -50.58 58.06 -6.06
CA SER A 64 -51.12 58.69 -4.86
C SER A 64 -52.62 59.02 -5.00
N GLU A 65 -53.26 59.40 -3.89
CA GLU A 65 -54.63 59.93 -3.88
C GLU A 65 -54.80 61.17 -4.78
N ALA A 66 -53.73 61.94 -5.00
CA ALA A 66 -53.73 63.10 -5.89
C ALA A 66 -53.58 62.74 -7.38
N GLY A 67 -53.56 61.45 -7.74
CA GLY A 67 -53.41 60.98 -9.12
C GLY A 67 -51.97 61.00 -9.66
N LYS A 68 -50.99 61.48 -8.87
CA LYS A 68 -49.57 61.53 -9.26
C LYS A 68 -48.83 60.25 -8.84
N ILE A 69 -47.92 59.78 -9.70
CA ILE A 69 -47.02 58.65 -9.39
C ILE A 69 -46.06 58.97 -8.24
N ILE A 70 -45.67 57.93 -7.50
CA ILE A 70 -44.61 57.99 -6.49
C ILE A 70 -43.25 57.86 -7.19
N GLN A 71 -42.30 58.75 -6.86
CA GLN A 71 -40.95 58.78 -7.46
C GLN A 71 -39.89 59.08 -6.39
N GLN A 72 -38.69 58.50 -6.57
CA GLN A 72 -37.47 58.68 -5.76
C GLN A 72 -37.66 58.53 -4.24
N LYS A 73 -38.48 57.59 -3.80
CA LYS A 73 -38.71 57.40 -2.37
C LYS A 73 -39.24 56.03 -2.00
N TRP A 74 -39.04 55.72 -0.73
CA TRP A 74 -39.77 54.66 -0.02
C TRP A 74 -41.23 55.05 0.19
N LYS A 75 -42.14 54.11 -0.04
CA LYS A 75 -43.57 54.25 0.26
C LYS A 75 -44.10 52.97 0.89
N LYS A 76 -44.74 53.11 2.05
CA LYS A 76 -45.46 52.01 2.70
C LYS A 76 -46.87 51.91 2.11
N ILE A 77 -47.20 50.74 1.59
CA ILE A 77 -48.46 50.44 0.89
C ILE A 77 -49.00 49.14 1.46
N GLY A 78 -50.21 49.19 2.06
CA GLY A 78 -50.82 48.01 2.67
C GLY A 78 -49.96 47.37 3.77
N GLY A 79 -49.16 48.15 4.49
CA GLY A 79 -48.26 47.66 5.52
C GLY A 79 -46.85 47.25 5.05
N VAL A 80 -46.61 47.17 3.74
CA VAL A 80 -45.34 46.72 3.14
C VAL A 80 -44.58 47.89 2.51
N TRP A 81 -43.25 47.90 2.63
CA TRP A 81 -42.40 48.93 2.02
C TRP A 81 -42.01 48.60 0.58
N TYR A 82 -42.07 49.61 -0.28
CA TYR A 82 -41.63 49.59 -1.68
C TYR A 82 -40.78 50.81 -1.96
N TYR A 83 -39.84 50.73 -2.90
CA TYR A 83 -39.06 51.86 -3.38
C TYR A 83 -39.33 52.13 -4.85
N PHE A 84 -39.48 53.41 -5.20
CA PHE A 84 -39.70 53.87 -6.56
C PHE A 84 -38.53 54.72 -7.03
N ASP A 85 -38.04 54.47 -8.23
CA ASP A 85 -36.91 55.19 -8.82
C ASP A 85 -37.31 56.60 -9.32
N LYS A 86 -36.39 57.25 -10.05
CA LYS A 86 -36.60 58.59 -10.60
C LYS A 86 -37.73 58.71 -11.62
N ASP A 87 -38.01 57.62 -12.33
CA ASP A 87 -39.05 57.56 -13.35
C ASP A 87 -40.37 57.03 -12.76
N GLY A 88 -40.36 56.66 -11.47
CA GLY A 88 -41.51 56.14 -10.71
C GLY A 88 -41.70 54.64 -10.84
N VAL A 89 -40.71 53.94 -11.40
CA VAL A 89 -40.73 52.48 -11.51
C VAL A 89 -40.43 51.88 -10.15
N MET A 90 -41.27 50.94 -9.72
CA MET A 90 -41.03 50.15 -8.53
C MET A 90 -39.80 49.26 -8.74
N LEU A 91 -38.79 49.43 -7.89
CA LEU A 91 -37.61 48.58 -7.90
C LEU A 91 -37.93 47.20 -7.31
N SER A 92 -37.30 46.15 -7.86
CA SER A 92 -37.42 44.77 -7.39
C SER A 92 -36.10 44.03 -7.61
N GLN A 93 -35.90 42.93 -6.87
CA GLN A 93 -34.69 42.10 -6.92
C GLN A 93 -33.38 42.90 -6.81
N THR A 94 -33.38 43.92 -5.95
CA THR A 94 -32.24 44.84 -5.78
C THR A 94 -32.13 45.27 -4.32
N ILE A 95 -31.05 45.96 -3.98
CA ILE A 95 -30.79 46.49 -2.65
C ILE A 95 -30.72 48.01 -2.74
N VAL A 96 -31.45 48.68 -1.85
CA VAL A 96 -31.47 50.15 -1.73
C VAL A 96 -31.15 50.52 -0.29
N ASP A 97 -30.06 51.24 -0.08
CA ASP A 97 -29.61 51.72 1.24
C ASP A 97 -29.47 50.62 2.32
N GLY A 98 -29.18 49.39 1.90
CA GLY A 98 -29.07 48.21 2.77
C GLY A 98 -30.37 47.44 3.02
N TYR A 99 -31.46 47.82 2.35
CA TYR A 99 -32.75 47.11 2.37
C TYR A 99 -32.96 46.37 1.05
N LEU A 100 -33.29 45.09 1.15
CA LEU A 100 -33.46 44.22 -0.02
C LEU A 100 -34.92 44.23 -0.48
N LEU A 101 -35.15 44.46 -1.77
CA LEU A 101 -36.44 44.35 -2.44
C LEU A 101 -36.54 43.00 -3.14
N THR A 102 -37.59 42.24 -2.82
CA THR A 102 -37.85 40.92 -3.40
C THR A 102 -38.36 41.02 -4.84
N LYS A 103 -38.69 39.89 -5.47
CA LYS A 103 -39.27 39.86 -6.82
C LYS A 103 -40.58 40.64 -6.96
N SER A 104 -41.38 40.71 -5.90
CA SER A 104 -42.62 41.52 -5.89
C SER A 104 -42.36 43.02 -5.66
N GLY A 105 -41.10 43.42 -5.44
CA GLY A 105 -40.73 44.77 -5.00
C GLY A 105 -41.00 45.04 -3.53
N ALA A 106 -41.58 44.09 -2.78
CA ALA A 106 -41.71 44.21 -1.34
C ALA A 106 -40.34 44.15 -0.67
N MET A 107 -40.09 45.04 0.29
CA MET A 107 -38.93 44.99 1.17
C MET A 107 -38.96 43.72 2.02
N ALA A 108 -37.87 42.97 2.02
CA ALA A 108 -37.72 41.82 2.91
C ALA A 108 -37.46 42.29 4.35
N GLU A 109 -38.03 41.60 5.34
CA GLU A 109 -37.99 42.03 6.74
C GLU A 109 -37.17 41.11 7.64
N ASN A 110 -37.07 39.81 7.32
CA ASN A 110 -36.24 38.86 8.05
C ASN A 110 -36.06 37.56 7.23
N GLY A 111 -34.84 37.04 7.15
CA GLY A 111 -34.54 35.72 6.59
C GLY A 111 -33.76 35.72 5.29
N TRP A 112 -33.65 34.54 4.70
CA TRP A 112 -32.87 34.29 3.49
C TRP A 112 -33.61 34.76 2.24
N VAL A 113 -32.90 35.49 1.38
CA VAL A 113 -33.41 35.89 0.07
C VAL A 113 -32.38 35.56 -1.00
N LYS A 114 -32.83 34.92 -2.08
CA LYS A 114 -32.00 34.64 -3.25
C LYS A 114 -32.31 35.64 -4.35
N ILE A 115 -31.27 36.33 -4.84
CA ILE A 115 -31.32 37.16 -6.06
C ILE A 115 -30.34 36.56 -7.04
N ASP A 116 -30.83 36.18 -8.22
CA ASP A 116 -30.10 35.42 -9.22
C ASP A 116 -29.46 34.14 -8.65
N GLN A 117 -28.13 34.11 -8.51
CA GLN A 117 -27.39 33.00 -7.91
C GLN A 117 -26.84 33.30 -6.51
N ASN A 118 -27.07 34.52 -6.01
CA ASN A 118 -26.50 35.00 -4.76
C ASN A 118 -27.53 34.92 -3.63
N TRP A 119 -27.09 34.43 -2.48
CA TRP A 119 -27.87 34.41 -1.26
C TRP A 119 -27.52 35.59 -0.38
N TYR A 120 -28.55 36.21 0.20
CA TYR A 120 -28.45 37.30 1.15
C TYR A 120 -29.24 36.91 2.39
N TYR A 121 -28.86 37.46 3.55
CA TYR A 121 -29.63 37.32 4.78
C TYR A 121 -30.07 38.68 5.28
N VAL A 122 -31.37 38.83 5.48
CA VAL A 122 -31.99 40.02 6.05
C VAL A 122 -32.15 39.80 7.54
N THR A 123 -31.53 40.66 8.34
CA THR A 123 -31.62 40.63 9.80
C THR A 123 -33.02 41.09 10.25
N PRO A 124 -33.42 40.85 11.52
CA PRO A 124 -34.70 41.34 12.05
C PRO A 124 -34.90 42.87 11.99
N SER A 125 -33.84 43.64 11.71
CA SER A 125 -33.94 45.10 11.48
C SER A 125 -34.39 45.46 10.05
N GLY A 126 -34.58 44.48 9.17
CA GLY A 126 -34.83 44.66 7.73
C GLY A 126 -33.58 44.95 6.90
N ARG A 127 -32.40 45.07 7.53
CA ARG A 127 -31.12 45.27 6.82
C ARG A 127 -30.44 43.97 6.48
N ILE A 128 -29.78 43.94 5.33
CA ILE A 128 -28.92 42.81 4.94
C ILE A 128 -27.65 42.72 5.79
N SER A 129 -27.16 41.50 6.02
CA SER A 129 -25.83 41.26 6.60
C SER A 129 -24.74 41.51 5.55
N GLN A 130 -23.73 42.30 5.90
CA GLN A 130 -22.63 42.69 5.00
C GLN A 130 -21.31 42.74 5.76
N ASP A 131 -20.25 42.25 5.12
CA ASP A 131 -18.87 42.21 5.62
C ASP A 131 -18.72 41.61 7.03
N LYS A 132 -19.48 40.56 7.32
CA LYS A 132 -19.52 39.98 8.67
C LYS A 132 -19.95 38.52 8.70
N TRP A 133 -19.64 37.89 9.84
CA TRP A 133 -20.23 36.63 10.26
C TRP A 133 -21.64 36.86 10.81
N GLU A 134 -22.58 35.99 10.45
CA GLU A 134 -23.94 35.95 10.99
C GLU A 134 -24.27 34.53 11.42
N LYS A 135 -24.85 34.38 12.61
CA LYS A 135 -25.29 33.07 13.11
C LYS A 135 -26.77 32.90 12.83
N VAL A 136 -27.10 31.99 11.93
CA VAL A 136 -28.48 31.73 11.51
C VAL A 136 -28.83 30.28 11.83
N ASN A 137 -29.86 30.08 12.66
CA ASN A 137 -30.33 28.76 13.09
C ASN A 137 -29.21 27.84 13.58
N GLY A 138 -28.29 28.38 14.38
CA GLY A 138 -27.18 27.63 14.98
C GLY A 138 -25.92 27.51 14.12
N SER A 139 -25.99 27.78 12.81
CA SER A 139 -24.84 27.73 11.90
C SER A 139 -24.28 29.12 11.59
N TRP A 140 -22.98 29.23 11.41
CA TRP A 140 -22.31 30.47 11.01
C TRP A 140 -22.22 30.59 9.49
N TYR A 141 -22.47 31.80 8.98
CA TYR A 141 -22.35 32.17 7.57
C TYR A 141 -21.56 33.47 7.47
N TYR A 142 -20.81 33.65 6.39
CA TYR A 142 -20.09 34.90 6.14
C TYR A 142 -20.63 35.60 4.90
N PHE A 143 -20.84 36.91 5.02
CA PHE A 143 -21.33 37.76 3.94
C PHE A 143 -20.24 38.74 3.54
N ASP A 144 -20.02 38.88 2.23
CA ASP A 144 -19.05 39.84 1.70
C ASP A 144 -19.53 41.29 1.85
N LYS A 145 -18.72 42.25 1.41
CA LYS A 145 -19.04 43.69 1.45
C LYS A 145 -20.32 44.09 0.70
N ASN A 146 -20.76 43.28 -0.26
CA ASN A 146 -21.99 43.52 -1.01
C ASN A 146 -23.19 42.79 -0.36
N GLY A 147 -22.96 41.98 0.66
CA GLY A 147 -23.96 41.16 1.34
C GLY A 147 -24.20 39.80 0.71
N VAL A 148 -23.34 39.37 -0.21
CA VAL A 148 -23.43 38.04 -0.81
C VAL A 148 -22.85 37.02 0.16
N MET A 149 -23.61 35.98 0.44
CA MET A 149 -23.17 34.84 1.25
C MET A 149 -22.07 34.07 0.52
N LEU A 150 -20.92 33.90 1.17
CA LEU A 150 -19.84 33.08 0.66
C LEU A 150 -20.15 31.58 0.83
N SER A 151 -19.71 30.76 -0.13
CA SER A 151 -19.82 29.29 -0.08
C SER A 151 -18.68 28.64 -0.85
N LYS A 152 -18.40 27.36 -0.55
CA LYS A 152 -17.30 26.58 -1.15
C LYS A 152 -15.97 27.34 -1.14
N THR A 153 -15.66 28.00 -0.03
CA THR A 153 -14.47 28.85 0.11
C THR A 153 -13.98 28.86 1.55
N THR A 154 -12.83 29.46 1.78
CA THR A 154 -12.33 29.78 3.12
C THR A 154 -12.56 31.25 3.47
N VAL A 155 -12.73 31.53 4.76
CA VAL A 155 -12.70 32.88 5.33
C VAL A 155 -11.74 32.85 6.51
N GLY A 156 -10.54 33.40 6.33
CA GLY A 156 -9.44 33.17 7.27
C GLY A 156 -9.15 31.67 7.41
N ALA A 157 -9.22 31.13 8.64
CA ALA A 157 -9.00 29.72 8.92
C ALA A 157 -10.27 28.84 8.80
N TYR A 158 -11.42 29.40 8.46
CA TYR A 158 -12.72 28.71 8.52
C TYR A 158 -13.17 28.24 7.14
N LEU A 159 -13.76 27.05 7.08
CA LEU A 159 -14.26 26.44 5.84
C LEU A 159 -15.77 26.65 5.70
N LEU A 160 -16.21 27.15 4.55
CA LEU A 160 -17.63 27.23 4.19
C LEU A 160 -17.98 26.13 3.19
N GLY A 161 -18.99 25.34 3.52
CA GLY A 161 -19.51 24.27 2.67
C GLY A 161 -20.26 24.79 1.44
N SER A 162 -20.88 23.86 0.69
CA SER A 162 -21.71 24.20 -0.47
C SER A 162 -22.97 25.00 -0.13
N SER A 163 -23.47 24.86 1.10
CA SER A 163 -24.58 25.65 1.63
C SER A 163 -24.16 27.03 2.15
N GLY A 164 -22.86 27.32 2.21
CA GLY A 164 -22.31 28.51 2.86
C GLY A 164 -22.20 28.42 4.38
N ALA A 165 -22.75 27.36 4.99
CA ALA A 165 -22.57 27.12 6.43
C ALA A 165 -21.10 26.77 6.73
N MET A 166 -20.59 27.33 7.82
CA MET A 166 -19.28 26.99 8.37
C MET A 166 -19.27 25.52 8.80
N ALA A 167 -18.29 24.78 8.33
CA ALA A 167 -18.13 23.37 8.66
C ALA A 167 -17.52 23.21 10.06
N GLU A 168 -17.99 22.21 10.81
CA GLU A 168 -17.45 21.79 12.11
C GLU A 168 -17.37 20.26 12.12
N ASN A 169 -16.22 19.70 12.55
CA ASN A 169 -15.95 18.25 12.56
C ASN A 169 -16.26 17.55 11.21
N SER A 170 -16.07 18.24 10.10
CA SER A 170 -16.60 17.82 8.80
C SER A 170 -15.63 18.07 7.64
N TRP A 171 -15.78 17.24 6.62
CA TRP A 171 -15.04 17.34 5.36
C TRP A 171 -15.70 18.36 4.43
N VAL A 172 -14.89 19.19 3.79
CA VAL A 172 -15.34 20.17 2.80
C VAL A 172 -14.53 20.00 1.52
N ARG A 173 -15.22 20.00 0.38
CA ARG A 173 -14.59 19.94 -0.95
C ARG A 173 -14.65 21.31 -1.61
N ILE A 174 -13.49 21.89 -1.91
CA ILE A 174 -13.31 23.21 -2.53
C ILE A 174 -12.36 23.05 -3.72
N ASN A 175 -12.77 23.46 -4.92
CA ASN A 175 -11.98 23.37 -6.15
C ASN A 175 -11.30 21.99 -6.30
N ASP A 176 -12.10 20.93 -6.17
CA ASP A 176 -11.69 19.52 -6.22
C ASP A 176 -10.74 19.02 -5.13
N ASN A 177 -10.34 19.87 -4.19
CA ASN A 177 -9.51 19.49 -3.05
C ASN A 177 -10.35 19.28 -1.79
N TRP A 178 -9.95 18.29 -0.99
CA TRP A 178 -10.58 18.00 0.29
C TRP A 178 -9.85 18.71 1.43
N TYR A 179 -10.64 19.25 2.35
CA TYR A 179 -10.19 19.89 3.58
C TYR A 179 -11.01 19.33 4.75
N TYR A 180 -10.46 19.39 5.96
CA TYR A 180 -11.18 18.96 7.16
C TYR A 180 -11.24 20.09 8.19
N ALA A 181 -12.46 20.45 8.61
CA ALA A 181 -12.70 21.38 9.70
C ALA A 181 -12.75 20.63 11.04
N ASN A 182 -12.04 21.15 12.05
CA ASN A 182 -12.12 20.64 13.42
C ASN A 182 -13.40 21.11 14.13
N GLU A 183 -13.52 20.82 15.42
CA GLU A 183 -14.67 21.20 16.25
C GLU A 183 -14.90 22.71 16.38
N TYR A 184 -13.86 23.52 16.13
CA TYR A 184 -13.93 24.99 16.13
C TYR A 184 -14.10 25.57 14.73
N GLY A 185 -14.32 24.72 13.72
CA GLY A 185 -14.47 25.09 12.32
C GLY A 185 -13.18 25.49 11.60
N LYS A 186 -12.02 25.38 12.26
CA LYS A 186 -10.72 25.67 11.65
C LYS A 186 -10.23 24.49 10.82
N TYR A 187 -9.68 24.75 9.64
CA TYR A 187 -9.15 23.67 8.81
C TYR A 187 -7.82 23.12 9.34
N SER A 188 -7.63 21.82 9.15
CA SER A 188 -6.36 21.14 9.46
C SER A 188 -5.31 21.47 8.41
N GLN A 189 -4.12 21.90 8.83
CA GLN A 189 -3.02 22.26 7.94
C GLN A 189 -1.67 21.81 8.51
N ASP A 190 -0.78 21.38 7.62
CA ASP A 190 0.58 20.90 7.92
C ASP A 190 0.69 19.89 9.07
N LYS A 191 -0.26 18.95 9.16
CA LYS A 191 -0.30 17.97 10.24
C LYS A 191 -0.94 16.65 9.83
N TRP A 192 -0.78 15.66 10.70
CA TRP A 192 -1.60 14.46 10.71
C TRP A 192 -2.82 14.69 11.60
N GLU A 193 -3.99 14.19 11.17
CA GLU A 193 -5.24 14.23 11.92
C GLU A 193 -5.86 12.83 11.94
N LYS A 194 -6.33 12.38 13.11
CA LYS A 194 -7.05 11.12 13.23
C LYS A 194 -8.55 11.38 13.25
N ILE A 195 -9.22 11.07 12.16
CA ILE A 195 -10.63 11.38 11.94
C ILE A 195 -11.39 10.05 11.97
N LYS A 196 -12.24 9.88 13.00
CA LYS A 196 -13.05 8.66 13.23
C LYS A 196 -12.22 7.37 13.19
N GLY A 197 -11.01 7.41 13.76
CA GLY A 197 -10.10 6.27 13.83
C GLY A 197 -9.13 6.12 12.66
N THR A 198 -9.33 6.85 11.56
CA THR A 198 -8.46 6.80 10.37
C THR A 198 -7.52 8.00 10.32
N TRP A 199 -6.26 7.78 9.98
CA TRP A 199 -5.27 8.84 9.83
C TRP A 199 -5.33 9.49 8.44
N TYR A 200 -5.26 10.81 8.43
CA TYR A 200 -5.15 11.66 7.24
C TYR A 200 -4.02 12.65 7.45
N ALA A 201 -3.43 13.14 6.37
CA ALA A 201 -2.39 14.15 6.42
C ALA A 201 -2.75 15.34 5.52
N PHE A 202 -2.36 16.54 5.95
CA PHE A 202 -2.70 17.79 5.28
C PHE A 202 -1.44 18.56 4.90
N GLU A 203 -1.51 19.27 3.78
CA GLU A 203 -0.51 20.22 3.31
C GLU A 203 -0.61 21.56 4.08
N GLN A 204 0.36 22.44 3.88
CA GLN A 204 0.41 23.74 4.54
C GLN A 204 -0.77 24.65 4.21
N ASN A 205 -1.34 24.50 3.00
CA ASN A 205 -2.56 25.21 2.58
C ASN A 205 -3.86 24.53 3.05
N GLY A 206 -3.78 23.43 3.81
CA GLY A 206 -4.92 22.68 4.33
C GLY A 206 -5.49 21.61 3.41
N VAL A 207 -4.92 21.42 2.21
CA VAL A 207 -5.36 20.36 1.30
C VAL A 207 -4.98 18.99 1.87
N MET A 208 -5.93 18.06 1.88
CA MET A 208 -5.70 16.67 2.25
C MET A 208 -4.82 15.97 1.21
N LEU A 209 -3.74 15.33 1.67
CA LEU A 209 -2.88 14.50 0.85
C LEU A 209 -3.63 13.24 0.39
N SER A 210 -3.50 12.89 -0.88
CA SER A 210 -4.02 11.64 -1.46
C SER A 210 -3.14 11.15 -2.61
N ASN A 211 -3.11 9.84 -2.84
CA ASN A 211 -2.28 9.15 -3.82
C ASN A 211 -0.80 9.55 -3.78
N LYS A 212 -0.23 9.71 -2.59
CA LYS A 212 1.18 10.11 -2.44
C LYS A 212 1.77 9.68 -1.10
N TRP A 213 3.10 9.65 -1.07
CA TRP A 213 3.87 9.40 0.14
C TRP A 213 4.00 10.65 1.01
N LYS A 214 3.99 10.45 2.33
CA LYS A 214 4.45 11.42 3.33
C LYS A 214 5.42 10.70 4.26
N GLY A 215 6.72 10.84 4.00
CA GLY A 215 7.73 10.03 4.67
C GLY A 215 7.54 8.54 4.35
N SER A 216 7.48 7.69 5.38
CA SER A 216 7.32 6.24 5.22
C SER A 216 5.86 5.76 5.07
N TYR A 217 4.91 6.69 4.99
CA TYR A 217 3.48 6.41 4.95
C TYR A 217 2.91 6.76 3.58
N TYR A 218 1.92 6.00 3.12
CA TYR A 218 1.21 6.29 1.89
C TYR A 218 -0.24 6.69 2.18
N LEU A 219 -0.69 7.76 1.53
CA LEU A 219 -2.08 8.23 1.59
C LEU A 219 -2.80 7.74 0.34
N LYS A 220 -3.85 6.94 0.52
CA LYS A 220 -4.64 6.34 -0.57
C LYS A 220 -5.43 7.41 -1.35
N SER A 221 -6.15 6.99 -2.37
CA SER A 221 -7.04 7.89 -3.14
C SER A 221 -8.11 8.57 -2.28
N SER A 222 -8.56 7.90 -1.22
CA SER A 222 -9.46 8.46 -0.22
C SER A 222 -8.78 9.41 0.77
N GLY A 223 -7.45 9.56 0.70
CA GLY A 223 -6.62 10.27 1.68
C GLY A 223 -6.36 9.51 2.97
N ALA A 224 -7.02 8.37 3.19
CA ALA A 224 -6.75 7.51 4.32
C ALA A 224 -5.31 6.95 4.23
N MET A 225 -4.58 6.98 5.34
CA MET A 225 -3.30 6.29 5.46
C MET A 225 -3.49 4.78 5.23
N ALA A 226 -2.64 4.19 4.40
CA ALA A 226 -2.61 2.75 4.18
C ALA A 226 -1.98 2.01 5.36
N GLU A 227 -2.58 0.89 5.78
CA GLU A 227 -2.06 0.03 6.84
C GLU A 227 -2.49 -1.43 6.65
N LYS A 228 -1.58 -2.37 6.93
CA LYS A 228 -1.77 -3.83 6.73
C LYS A 228 -2.25 -4.20 5.32
N GLU A 229 -1.74 -3.53 4.30
CA GLU A 229 -2.20 -3.73 2.92
C GLU A 229 -1.08 -3.53 1.90
N TRP A 230 -1.28 -4.13 0.73
CA TRP A 230 -0.46 -3.91 -0.46
C TRP A 230 -0.98 -2.71 -1.24
N ILE A 231 -0.06 -1.89 -1.73
CA ILE A 231 -0.36 -0.76 -2.60
C ILE A 231 0.58 -0.75 -3.79
N PHE A 232 0.02 -0.43 -4.96
CA PHE A 232 0.78 -0.24 -6.17
C PHE A 232 0.98 1.26 -6.41
N ASP A 233 2.23 1.70 -6.41
CA ASP A 233 2.57 3.08 -6.75
C ASP A 233 3.03 3.15 -8.21
N LYS A 234 2.25 3.86 -9.02
CA LYS A 234 2.53 4.06 -10.45
C LYS A 234 3.81 4.86 -10.70
N ALA A 235 4.18 5.78 -9.81
CA ALA A 235 5.39 6.59 -9.98
C ALA A 235 6.66 5.71 -9.90
N TYR A 236 6.61 4.67 -9.07
CA TYR A 236 7.69 3.70 -8.92
C TYR A 236 7.50 2.43 -9.74
N ASN A 237 6.34 2.26 -10.37
CA ASN A 237 5.93 1.04 -11.09
C ASN A 237 6.16 -0.24 -10.26
N SER A 238 5.85 -0.17 -8.96
CA SER A 238 6.17 -1.21 -7.99
C SER A 238 5.09 -1.35 -6.93
N TRP A 239 4.99 -2.55 -6.38
CA TRP A 239 4.22 -2.84 -5.18
C TRP A 239 5.03 -2.50 -3.92
N PHE A 240 4.31 -2.08 -2.89
CA PHE A 240 4.77 -1.83 -1.53
C PHE A 240 3.79 -2.48 -0.55
N TYR A 241 4.28 -2.94 0.59
CA TYR A 241 3.43 -3.43 1.68
C TYR A 241 3.52 -2.50 2.88
N LEU A 242 2.36 -2.09 3.42
CA LEU A 242 2.27 -1.13 4.51
C LEU A 242 1.94 -1.91 5.76
N LYS A 243 2.78 -1.79 6.78
CA LYS A 243 2.69 -2.57 8.02
C LYS A 243 1.55 -2.08 8.90
N ALA A 244 1.35 -2.76 10.03
CA ALA A 244 0.30 -2.43 11.00
C ALA A 244 0.43 -1.02 11.59
N ASN A 245 1.63 -0.44 11.59
CA ASN A 245 1.89 0.92 12.04
C ASN A 245 1.85 1.95 10.90
N GLY A 246 1.43 1.55 9.68
CA GLY A 246 1.35 2.40 8.49
C GLY A 246 2.67 2.65 7.74
N THR A 247 3.82 2.20 8.27
CA THR A 247 5.10 2.34 7.57
C THR A 247 5.29 1.25 6.52
N TYR A 248 5.93 1.57 5.39
CA TYR A 248 6.26 0.54 4.41
C TYR A 248 7.26 -0.48 4.96
N ALA A 249 7.11 -1.74 4.55
CA ALA A 249 8.04 -2.82 4.84
C ALA A 249 9.33 -2.68 4.02
N ALA A 250 10.50 -2.93 4.60
CA ALA A 250 11.79 -2.77 3.92
C ALA A 250 12.87 -3.71 4.48
N ARG A 251 13.64 -4.30 3.58
CA ARG A 251 14.62 -5.38 3.84
C ARG A 251 14.02 -6.56 4.61
N GLU A 252 12.79 -6.92 4.27
CA GLU A 252 12.04 -7.95 4.98
C GLU A 252 11.11 -8.74 4.04
N TRP A 253 10.75 -9.94 4.46
CA TRP A 253 9.78 -10.80 3.77
C TRP A 253 8.37 -10.51 4.24
N ILE A 254 7.43 -10.41 3.31
CA ILE A 254 5.98 -10.40 3.57
C ILE A 254 5.40 -11.60 2.83
N GLY A 255 5.19 -12.69 3.56
CA GLY A 255 4.85 -13.98 2.95
C GLY A 255 5.98 -14.47 2.04
N ALA A 256 5.69 -14.62 0.75
CA ALA A 256 6.67 -15.07 -0.25
C ALA A 256 7.33 -13.94 -1.05
N TYR A 257 7.05 -12.69 -0.69
CA TYR A 257 7.55 -11.50 -1.37
C TYR A 257 8.63 -10.83 -0.53
N TYR A 258 9.69 -10.33 -1.16
CA TYR A 258 10.74 -9.58 -0.48
C TYR A 258 10.64 -8.09 -0.81
N LEU A 259 10.68 -7.23 0.21
CA LEU A 259 10.66 -5.78 0.06
C LEU A 259 12.08 -5.24 0.27
N LYS A 260 12.61 -4.51 -0.70
CA LYS A 260 13.98 -3.98 -0.70
C LYS A 260 14.12 -2.78 0.24
N SER A 261 15.32 -2.20 0.33
CA SER A 261 15.63 -1.08 1.24
C SER A 261 14.75 0.17 1.07
N GLY A 262 14.23 0.41 -0.13
CA GLY A 262 13.28 1.49 -0.42
C GLY A 262 11.81 1.09 -0.36
N GLY A 263 11.50 -0.14 0.09
CA GLY A 263 10.13 -0.67 0.17
C GLY A 263 9.59 -1.27 -1.12
N TYR A 264 10.36 -1.21 -2.23
CA TYR A 264 10.00 -1.84 -3.50
C TYR A 264 9.97 -3.35 -3.37
N MET A 265 8.90 -3.98 -3.83
CA MET A 265 8.86 -5.43 -4.02
C MET A 265 9.88 -5.87 -5.08
N ALA A 266 10.72 -6.84 -4.73
CA ALA A 266 11.64 -7.47 -5.66
C ALA A 266 10.88 -8.32 -6.69
N LYS A 267 11.31 -8.28 -7.96
CA LYS A 267 10.76 -9.11 -9.04
C LYS A 267 11.79 -9.30 -10.15
N ASN A 268 11.81 -10.49 -10.77
CA ASN A 268 12.80 -10.89 -11.77
C ASN A 268 14.25 -10.61 -11.35
N GLU A 269 14.58 -10.90 -10.09
CA GLU A 269 15.90 -10.59 -9.54
C GLU A 269 16.33 -11.55 -8.44
N TRP A 270 17.64 -11.65 -8.24
CA TRP A 270 18.25 -12.36 -7.12
C TRP A 270 18.28 -11.48 -5.88
N ILE A 271 17.92 -12.06 -4.73
CA ILE A 271 18.04 -11.44 -3.41
C ILE A 271 18.94 -12.31 -2.54
N TYR A 272 19.92 -11.70 -1.89
CA TYR A 272 20.65 -12.33 -0.79
C TYR A 272 20.06 -11.87 0.53
N ASP A 273 19.60 -12.81 1.33
CA ASP A 273 19.07 -12.53 2.66
C ASP A 273 20.13 -12.83 3.72
N ASP A 274 20.55 -11.78 4.42
CA ASP A 274 21.59 -11.86 5.45
C ASP A 274 21.18 -12.64 6.69
N TYR A 275 19.89 -12.74 7.00
CA TYR A 275 19.40 -13.48 8.16
C TYR A 275 19.44 -14.99 7.88
N TYR A 276 18.93 -15.40 6.71
CA TYR A 276 18.95 -16.80 6.29
C TYR A 276 20.28 -17.25 5.69
N LYS A 277 21.20 -16.31 5.39
CA LYS A 277 22.47 -16.57 4.70
C LYS A 277 22.29 -17.32 3.38
N ALA A 278 21.19 -17.04 2.68
CA ALA A 278 20.78 -17.75 1.47
C ALA A 278 20.45 -16.76 0.35
N ARG A 279 20.59 -17.22 -0.90
CA ARG A 279 20.10 -16.51 -2.08
C ARG A 279 18.69 -17.00 -2.40
N TYR A 280 17.87 -16.10 -2.94
CA TYR A 280 16.52 -16.36 -3.42
C TYR A 280 16.39 -15.73 -4.79
N TYR A 281 15.54 -16.27 -5.64
CA TYR A 281 15.15 -15.62 -6.88
C TYR A 281 13.66 -15.36 -6.86
N LEU A 282 13.26 -14.13 -7.20
CA LEU A 282 11.87 -13.71 -7.25
C LEU A 282 11.45 -13.68 -8.71
N ASP A 283 10.35 -14.34 -9.04
CA ASP A 283 9.80 -14.37 -10.40
C ASP A 283 9.18 -13.01 -10.81
N ASP A 284 8.49 -13.00 -11.95
CA ASP A 284 7.86 -11.80 -12.51
C ASP A 284 6.71 -11.26 -11.67
N SER A 285 6.05 -12.14 -10.91
CA SER A 285 5.05 -11.81 -9.91
C SER A 285 5.66 -11.28 -8.60
N GLY A 286 6.96 -11.48 -8.41
CA GLY A 286 7.72 -11.13 -7.20
C GLY A 286 7.70 -12.21 -6.12
N HIS A 287 7.18 -13.40 -6.42
CA HIS A 287 7.14 -14.54 -5.51
C HIS A 287 8.49 -15.29 -5.59
N TYR A 288 9.00 -15.80 -4.46
CA TYR A 288 10.20 -16.64 -4.52
C TYR A 288 9.92 -17.94 -5.28
N VAL A 289 10.86 -18.37 -6.11
CA VAL A 289 10.76 -19.65 -6.83
C VAL A 289 11.16 -20.82 -5.94
N SER A 290 10.66 -22.03 -6.22
CA SER A 290 11.03 -23.26 -5.50
C SER A 290 11.22 -24.43 -6.47
N GLY A 291 11.90 -25.49 -6.04
CA GLY A 291 12.17 -26.64 -6.92
C GLY A 291 13.15 -26.28 -8.04
N THR A 292 12.97 -26.87 -9.23
CA THR A 292 13.78 -26.53 -10.40
C THR A 292 13.14 -25.36 -11.16
N TYR A 293 13.89 -24.27 -11.34
CA TYR A 293 13.41 -23.07 -12.02
C TYR A 293 14.49 -22.54 -12.98
N LYS A 294 14.07 -22.03 -14.14
CA LYS A 294 14.98 -21.58 -15.20
C LYS A 294 15.22 -20.07 -15.11
N ILE A 295 16.48 -19.67 -15.00
CA ILE A 295 16.91 -18.26 -14.90
C ILE A 295 18.00 -18.06 -15.94
N ASP A 296 17.84 -17.06 -16.82
CA ASP A 296 18.80 -16.74 -17.88
C ASP A 296 19.26 -17.95 -18.71
N GLY A 297 18.31 -18.85 -19.02
CA GLY A 297 18.59 -20.04 -19.82
C GLY A 297 19.11 -21.26 -19.04
N LYS A 298 19.49 -21.10 -17.77
CA LYS A 298 20.06 -22.13 -16.91
C LYS A 298 19.03 -22.64 -15.91
N GLU A 299 19.01 -23.94 -15.67
CA GLU A 299 18.18 -24.51 -14.61
C GLU A 299 18.88 -24.30 -13.26
N HIS A 300 18.12 -23.89 -12.25
CA HIS A 300 18.59 -23.72 -10.88
C HIS A 300 17.68 -24.51 -9.95
N LEU A 301 18.27 -25.08 -8.91
CA LEU A 301 17.57 -25.82 -7.88
C LEU A 301 17.39 -24.96 -6.62
N PHE A 302 16.18 -24.94 -6.08
CA PHE A 302 15.77 -24.21 -4.89
C PHE A 302 15.07 -25.15 -3.90
N GLN A 303 15.22 -24.85 -2.61
CA GLN A 303 14.44 -25.49 -1.55
C GLN A 303 12.96 -25.11 -1.62
N LYS A 304 12.14 -25.78 -0.80
CA LYS A 304 10.69 -25.54 -0.70
C LYS A 304 10.32 -24.08 -0.43
N TYR A 305 11.12 -23.38 0.40
CA TYR A 305 10.89 -21.98 0.78
C TYR A 305 11.80 -21.01 0.03
N GLY A 306 12.35 -21.43 -1.11
CA GLY A 306 13.02 -20.57 -2.09
C GLY A 306 14.51 -20.31 -1.87
N GLN A 307 15.14 -20.94 -0.87
CA GLN A 307 16.59 -20.90 -0.72
C GLN A 307 17.25 -21.57 -1.92
N TRP A 308 18.12 -20.85 -2.60
CA TRP A 308 18.89 -21.35 -3.73
C TRP A 308 19.91 -22.38 -3.28
N ILE A 309 19.98 -23.48 -4.02
CA ILE A 309 20.91 -24.59 -3.79
C ILE A 309 22.07 -24.49 -4.79
N SER A 310 21.78 -24.55 -6.09
CA SER A 310 22.82 -24.54 -7.14
C SER A 310 22.22 -24.30 -8.53
N GLU A 311 23.09 -24.03 -9.51
CA GLU A 311 22.79 -24.23 -10.93
C GLU A 311 22.85 -25.74 -11.25
N VAL A 312 21.86 -26.24 -11.97
CA VAL A 312 21.77 -27.63 -12.42
C VAL A 312 22.70 -27.81 -13.62
N SER A 313 23.61 -28.78 -13.54
CA SER A 313 24.47 -29.13 -14.67
C SER A 313 23.73 -30.07 -15.63
N THR A 314 23.77 -29.76 -16.92
CA THR A 314 23.32 -30.66 -18.00
C THR A 314 24.42 -31.63 -18.43
N GLU A 315 25.66 -31.45 -17.96
CA GLU A 315 26.78 -32.35 -18.22
C GLU A 315 26.73 -33.53 -17.27
N GLY A 316 26.59 -34.73 -17.84
CA GLY A 316 26.44 -35.97 -17.11
C GLY A 316 27.70 -36.37 -16.36
N GLY A 317 27.57 -36.48 -15.03
CA GLY A 317 28.42 -37.31 -14.19
C GLY A 317 29.81 -36.76 -13.84
N PHE A 318 30.41 -37.43 -12.87
CA PHE A 318 31.78 -37.20 -12.40
C PHE A 318 32.81 -37.62 -13.47
N VAL A 319 33.82 -36.78 -13.73
CA VAL A 319 34.96 -37.12 -14.60
C VAL A 319 36.21 -37.30 -13.75
N LYS A 320 36.79 -38.50 -13.80
CA LYS A 320 37.99 -38.83 -13.02
C LYS A 320 39.14 -37.86 -13.35
N GLY A 321 39.74 -37.29 -12.31
CA GLY A 321 40.86 -36.34 -12.43
C GLY A 321 40.48 -34.90 -12.78
N GLN A 322 39.19 -34.61 -13.01
CA GLN A 322 38.68 -33.25 -13.23
C GLN A 322 37.78 -32.87 -12.07
N TYR A 323 38.31 -32.04 -11.15
CA TYR A 323 37.61 -31.64 -9.93
C TYR A 323 37.23 -30.16 -9.98
N SER A 324 35.95 -29.85 -9.81
CA SER A 324 35.43 -28.47 -9.75
C SER A 324 35.58 -27.83 -8.36
N LYS A 325 36.05 -28.60 -7.36
CA LYS A 325 36.07 -28.23 -5.93
C LYS A 325 34.69 -27.95 -5.36
N THR A 326 33.66 -28.61 -5.92
CA THR A 326 32.29 -28.53 -5.42
C THR A 326 31.97 -29.80 -4.65
N ILE A 327 31.58 -29.69 -3.38
CA ILE A 327 31.34 -30.80 -2.48
C ILE A 327 29.87 -30.80 -2.08
N PHE A 328 29.20 -31.94 -2.14
CA PHE A 328 27.84 -32.08 -1.64
C PHE A 328 27.85 -32.77 -0.29
N LEU A 329 27.45 -32.06 0.77
CA LEU A 329 27.33 -32.60 2.12
C LEU A 329 25.89 -32.97 2.42
N ASP A 330 25.68 -34.11 3.05
CA ASP A 330 24.37 -34.58 3.46
C ASP A 330 24.37 -34.78 4.97
N PRO A 331 23.87 -33.82 5.78
CA PRO A 331 23.58 -34.11 7.17
C PRO A 331 22.41 -35.11 7.22
N GLY A 332 22.73 -36.37 7.53
CA GLY A 332 21.78 -37.47 7.59
C GLY A 332 20.55 -37.16 8.44
N HIS A 333 19.43 -37.84 8.16
CA HIS A 333 18.14 -37.64 8.84
C HIS A 333 17.60 -36.20 8.69
N GLY A 334 16.59 -35.79 9.47
CA GLY A 334 15.99 -34.46 9.42
C GLY A 334 14.46 -34.49 9.47
N GLY A 335 13.87 -33.42 9.99
CA GLY A 335 12.43 -33.30 10.16
C GLY A 335 11.90 -34.36 11.14
N ARG A 336 10.99 -35.21 10.65
CA ARG A 336 10.34 -36.30 11.39
C ARG A 336 11.27 -37.48 11.64
N ASP A 337 12.30 -37.63 10.81
CA ASP A 337 13.32 -38.67 10.99
C ASP A 337 14.42 -38.12 11.91
N SER A 338 14.45 -38.60 13.17
CA SER A 338 15.46 -38.21 14.15
C SER A 338 16.81 -38.90 13.96
N GLY A 339 16.84 -40.00 13.21
CA GLY A 339 17.88 -41.01 13.35
C GLY A 339 17.88 -41.64 14.75
N ALA A 340 19.04 -42.14 15.18
CA ALA A 340 19.22 -42.66 16.52
C ALA A 340 18.97 -41.60 17.61
N PHE A 341 18.38 -42.00 18.74
CA PHE A 341 18.11 -41.10 19.88
C PHE A 341 18.58 -41.73 21.19
N TYR A 342 19.65 -41.17 21.77
CA TYR A 342 20.25 -41.67 23.00
C TYR A 342 20.73 -40.50 23.87
N TYR A 343 20.61 -40.65 25.19
CA TYR A 343 21.07 -39.67 26.18
C TYR A 343 20.57 -38.23 25.92
N ASN A 344 19.32 -38.13 25.46
CA ASN A 344 18.63 -36.90 25.10
C ASN A 344 19.26 -36.11 23.93
N VAL A 345 19.86 -36.82 22.98
CA VAL A 345 20.44 -36.27 21.76
C VAL A 345 19.96 -37.07 20.57
N ALA A 346 19.42 -36.38 19.56
CA ALA A 346 19.06 -36.97 18.28
C ALA A 346 20.25 -36.91 17.31
N GLU A 347 20.41 -37.95 16.50
CA GLU A 347 21.46 -38.05 15.50
C GLU A 347 21.39 -36.88 14.49
N LYS A 348 20.18 -36.54 14.03
CA LYS A 348 19.97 -35.43 13.10
C LYS A 348 20.56 -34.09 13.56
N ASP A 349 20.62 -33.87 14.88
CA ASP A 349 21.13 -32.64 15.49
C ASP A 349 22.67 -32.65 15.51
N LEU A 350 23.28 -33.79 15.84
CA LEU A 350 24.73 -33.96 15.76
C LEU A 350 25.22 -33.87 14.31
N ASN A 351 24.51 -34.51 13.38
CA ASN A 351 24.81 -34.44 11.94
C ASN A 351 24.81 -32.99 11.44
N MET A 352 23.82 -32.20 11.86
CA MET A 352 23.71 -30.78 11.52
C MET A 352 24.83 -29.93 12.15
N GLN A 353 25.25 -30.24 13.39
CA GLN A 353 26.38 -29.56 14.04
C GLN A 353 27.69 -29.79 13.29
N ILE A 354 28.01 -31.04 12.95
CA ILE A 354 29.19 -31.38 12.16
C ILE A 354 29.13 -30.73 10.78
N TYR A 355 27.99 -30.84 10.07
CA TYR A 355 27.80 -30.21 8.77
C TYR A 355 28.07 -28.71 8.80
N ARG A 356 27.54 -27.96 9.78
CA ARG A 356 27.74 -26.50 9.87
C ARG A 356 29.21 -26.13 10.05
N LYS A 357 29.91 -26.83 10.94
CA LYS A 357 31.36 -26.63 11.16
C LYS A 357 32.17 -26.99 9.91
N LEU A 358 31.86 -28.13 9.28
CA LEU A 358 32.52 -28.62 8.08
C LEU A 358 32.31 -27.70 6.89
N ARG A 359 31.07 -27.28 6.64
CA ARG A 359 30.71 -26.33 5.58
C ARG A 359 31.51 -25.05 5.70
N LYS A 360 31.46 -24.42 6.88
CA LYS A 360 32.22 -23.19 7.16
C LYS A 360 33.71 -23.38 6.83
N LYS A 361 34.31 -24.49 7.29
CA LYS A 361 35.73 -24.74 7.09
C LYS A 361 36.10 -24.98 5.62
N LEU A 362 35.26 -25.69 4.88
CA LEU A 362 35.46 -25.94 3.45
C LEU A 362 35.28 -24.66 2.61
N GLU A 363 34.26 -23.85 2.91
CA GLU A 363 34.05 -22.57 2.24
C GLU A 363 35.20 -21.59 2.50
N GLU A 364 35.74 -21.53 3.73
CA GLU A 364 36.96 -20.78 4.07
C GLU A 364 38.19 -21.20 3.24
N LEU A 365 38.25 -22.47 2.81
CA LEU A 365 39.32 -23.03 1.99
C LEU A 365 39.06 -22.90 0.48
N GLY A 366 37.97 -22.25 0.08
CA GLY A 366 37.62 -22.00 -1.32
C GLY A 366 36.89 -23.15 -2.02
N TYR A 367 36.34 -24.11 -1.27
CA TYR A 367 35.42 -25.11 -1.83
C TYR A 367 34.00 -24.53 -1.95
N THR A 368 33.26 -24.96 -2.97
CA THR A 368 31.81 -24.70 -3.03
C THR A 368 31.09 -25.83 -2.31
N VAL A 369 30.30 -25.52 -1.29
CA VAL A 369 29.57 -26.54 -0.51
C VAL A 369 28.08 -26.49 -0.83
N LEU A 370 27.58 -27.58 -1.40
CA LEU A 370 26.16 -27.86 -1.61
C LEU A 370 25.65 -28.77 -0.49
N THR A 371 24.33 -28.79 -0.27
CA THR A 371 23.75 -29.62 0.78
C THR A 371 22.39 -30.21 0.40
N SER A 372 22.03 -31.34 1.01
CA SER A 372 20.66 -31.88 0.99
C SER A 372 19.70 -31.09 1.87
N ARG A 373 20.20 -30.51 2.98
CA ARG A 373 19.47 -29.63 3.89
C ARG A 373 20.43 -28.76 4.70
N ASP A 374 20.03 -27.54 4.99
CA ASP A 374 20.71 -26.60 5.90
C ASP A 374 19.91 -26.30 7.19
N SER A 375 18.72 -26.89 7.28
CA SER A 375 17.77 -26.77 8.38
C SER A 375 17.16 -28.13 8.75
N ASP A 376 16.33 -28.15 9.80
CA ASP A 376 15.64 -29.37 10.25
C ASP A 376 14.37 -29.63 9.42
N ILE A 377 14.56 -30.22 8.24
CA ILE A 377 13.49 -30.52 7.28
C ILE A 377 13.52 -31.99 6.86
N ASP A 378 12.36 -32.52 6.48
CA ASP A 378 12.23 -33.86 5.89
C ASP A 378 12.88 -33.89 4.49
N VAL A 379 13.83 -34.80 4.29
CA VAL A 379 14.39 -35.13 2.97
C VAL A 379 14.41 -36.65 2.82
N ASP A 380 13.69 -37.17 1.82
CA ASP A 380 13.55 -38.61 1.58
C ASP A 380 14.92 -39.29 1.44
N PHE A 381 15.15 -40.29 2.29
CA PHE A 381 16.41 -41.04 2.34
C PHE A 381 16.53 -42.10 1.23
N LYS A 382 15.43 -42.44 0.55
CA LYS A 382 15.42 -43.51 -0.46
C LYS A 382 16.00 -43.06 -1.78
N THR A 383 15.63 -41.87 -2.25
CA THR A 383 16.13 -41.34 -3.53
C THR A 383 16.38 -39.84 -3.53
N GLU A 384 15.68 -39.03 -2.73
CA GLU A 384 15.72 -37.57 -2.92
C GLU A 384 17.09 -36.96 -2.65
N ARG A 385 17.78 -37.37 -1.59
CA ARG A 385 19.16 -36.92 -1.29
C ARG A 385 20.10 -37.16 -2.47
N SER A 386 20.01 -38.35 -3.07
CA SER A 386 20.78 -38.72 -4.26
C SER A 386 20.31 -37.99 -5.52
N ARG A 387 19.00 -37.75 -5.71
CA ARG A 387 18.49 -36.93 -6.82
C ARG A 387 19.03 -35.51 -6.78
N MET A 388 19.05 -34.90 -5.59
CA MET A 388 19.59 -33.55 -5.41
C MET A 388 21.04 -33.50 -5.88
N VAL A 389 21.91 -34.35 -5.33
CA VAL A 389 23.34 -34.33 -5.69
C VAL A 389 23.59 -34.71 -7.14
N ASN A 390 22.83 -35.66 -7.71
CA ASN A 390 22.98 -36.11 -9.11
C ASN A 390 22.66 -35.01 -10.13
N LYS A 391 21.90 -33.98 -9.74
CA LYS A 391 21.56 -32.81 -10.57
C LYS A 391 22.58 -31.67 -10.45
N THR A 392 23.63 -31.82 -9.65
CA THR A 392 24.65 -30.77 -9.46
C THR A 392 25.94 -31.14 -10.18
N ASN A 393 26.88 -30.20 -10.27
CA ASN A 393 28.26 -30.45 -10.70
C ASN A 393 29.21 -30.83 -9.55
N SER A 394 28.71 -31.20 -8.36
CA SER A 394 29.61 -31.62 -7.27
C SER A 394 30.53 -32.77 -7.67
N ASP A 395 31.75 -32.76 -7.17
CA ASP A 395 32.75 -33.81 -7.38
C ASP A 395 32.42 -35.05 -6.55
N ILE A 396 31.99 -34.83 -5.30
CA ILE A 396 31.83 -35.86 -4.29
C ILE A 396 30.54 -35.64 -3.48
N PHE A 397 30.07 -36.72 -2.86
CA PHE A 397 28.97 -36.76 -1.90
C PHE A 397 29.46 -37.33 -0.56
N ILE A 398 29.15 -36.64 0.54
CA ILE A 398 29.51 -37.08 1.90
C ILE A 398 28.26 -37.04 2.77
N SER A 399 27.74 -38.21 3.13
CA SER A 399 26.68 -38.32 4.15
C SER A 399 27.28 -38.43 5.55
N ILE A 400 26.77 -37.63 6.47
CA ILE A 400 27.25 -37.52 7.86
C ILE A 400 26.22 -38.17 8.77
N HIS A 401 26.66 -39.18 9.54
CA HIS A 401 25.87 -39.97 10.47
C HIS A 401 26.65 -40.27 11.77
N PHE A 402 25.92 -40.76 12.77
CA PHE A 402 26.48 -41.40 13.95
C PHE A 402 25.80 -42.74 14.20
N ASN A 403 26.61 -43.72 14.57
CA ASN A 403 26.18 -45.11 14.62
C ASN A 403 25.37 -45.39 15.89
N ALA A 404 24.59 -46.47 15.86
CA ALA A 404 24.03 -47.08 17.04
C ALA A 404 23.85 -48.58 16.79
N THR A 405 24.16 -49.38 17.80
CA THR A 405 23.92 -50.84 17.78
C THR A 405 22.49 -51.22 18.12
N GLY A 406 21.69 -50.27 18.63
CA GLY A 406 20.34 -50.52 19.15
C GLY A 406 20.32 -50.92 20.64
N ASN A 407 21.47 -51.04 21.29
CA ASN A 407 21.59 -51.43 22.71
C ASN A 407 21.89 -50.21 23.59
N ILE A 408 21.03 -49.95 24.58
CA ILE A 408 21.12 -48.80 25.52
C ILE A 408 22.48 -48.73 26.25
N HIS A 409 23.21 -49.85 26.39
CA HIS A 409 24.51 -49.90 27.05
C HIS A 409 25.59 -50.51 26.16
N SER A 410 25.65 -50.08 24.90
CA SER A 410 26.66 -50.56 23.96
C SER A 410 28.09 -50.24 24.40
N LYS A 411 28.99 -51.21 24.20
CA LYS A 411 30.45 -51.02 24.32
C LYS A 411 31.11 -50.77 22.96
N ALA A 412 30.34 -50.79 21.86
CA ALA A 412 30.84 -50.46 20.54
C ALA A 412 31.38 -49.03 20.54
N SER A 413 32.51 -48.82 19.89
CA SER A 413 33.13 -47.50 19.80
C SER A 413 34.02 -47.38 18.57
N GLY A 414 34.21 -46.14 18.13
CA GLY A 414 35.08 -45.81 17.01
C GLY A 414 34.34 -45.25 15.81
N ILE A 415 35.11 -45.00 14.75
CA ILE A 415 34.63 -44.41 13.51
C ILE A 415 34.50 -45.50 12.46
N GLN A 416 33.40 -45.48 11.72
CA GLN A 416 33.24 -46.26 10.48
C GLN A 416 33.10 -45.33 9.29
N THR A 417 33.58 -45.79 8.14
CA THR A 417 33.40 -45.08 6.87
C THR A 417 33.00 -46.08 5.82
N TYR A 418 31.87 -45.80 5.17
CA TYR A 418 31.29 -46.67 4.17
C TYR A 418 31.48 -46.10 2.78
N SER A 419 31.93 -46.95 1.87
CA SER A 419 31.77 -46.76 0.44
C SER A 419 30.76 -47.76 -0.13
N TYR A 420 30.36 -47.57 -1.38
CA TYR A 420 29.36 -48.43 -2.01
C TYR A 420 29.93 -49.81 -2.39
N SER A 421 29.22 -50.89 -2.06
CA SER A 421 29.42 -52.24 -2.61
C SER A 421 28.22 -52.68 -3.46
N ASP A 422 28.50 -53.41 -4.54
CA ASP A 422 27.46 -54.00 -5.38
C ASP A 422 26.71 -55.10 -4.61
N GLU A 423 25.39 -55.04 -4.67
CA GLU A 423 24.47 -56.02 -4.10
C GLU A 423 23.37 -56.29 -5.14
N PRO A 424 23.44 -57.41 -5.88
CA PRO A 424 22.54 -57.68 -7.01
C PRO A 424 21.04 -57.62 -6.68
N ASP A 425 20.67 -57.92 -5.44
CA ASP A 425 19.28 -57.89 -4.96
C ASP A 425 18.75 -56.46 -4.76
N TYR A 426 19.62 -55.45 -4.80
CA TYR A 426 19.30 -54.04 -4.62
C TYR A 426 19.80 -53.19 -5.80
N PRO A 427 19.22 -53.32 -7.01
CA PRO A 427 19.61 -52.51 -8.16
C PRO A 427 19.27 -51.03 -7.96
N SER A 428 20.07 -50.14 -8.57
CA SER A 428 19.78 -48.70 -8.56
C SER A 428 18.47 -48.33 -9.26
N LYS A 429 17.73 -47.39 -8.65
CA LYS A 429 16.50 -46.82 -9.19
C LYS A 429 16.73 -45.59 -10.08
N ILE A 430 17.71 -44.75 -9.74
CA ILE A 430 17.89 -43.42 -10.36
C ILE A 430 19.28 -43.20 -10.99
N ASN A 431 20.18 -44.17 -10.87
CA ASN A 431 21.58 -44.05 -11.25
C ASN A 431 22.08 -45.28 -12.03
N LYS A 432 21.35 -45.71 -13.07
CA LYS A 432 21.67 -46.95 -13.78
C LYS A 432 23.10 -47.02 -14.35
N TYR A 433 23.61 -45.92 -14.90
CA TYR A 433 24.91 -45.88 -15.55
C TYR A 433 26.07 -45.88 -14.55
N TRP A 434 26.07 -44.99 -13.54
CA TRP A 434 27.19 -44.89 -12.60
C TRP A 434 27.12 -45.89 -11.44
N HIS A 435 26.01 -46.61 -11.27
CA HIS A 435 25.77 -47.54 -10.16
C HIS A 435 26.95 -48.52 -9.92
N ASN A 436 27.41 -49.22 -10.94
CA ASN A 436 28.54 -50.15 -10.86
C ASN A 436 29.72 -49.73 -11.75
N HIS A 437 29.80 -48.44 -12.09
CA HIS A 437 30.86 -47.94 -12.95
C HIS A 437 32.22 -47.98 -12.22
N PRO A 438 33.27 -48.56 -12.83
CA PRO A 438 34.54 -48.81 -12.16
C PRO A 438 35.20 -47.53 -11.62
N ASP A 439 35.14 -46.42 -12.37
CA ASP A 439 35.71 -45.15 -11.90
C ASP A 439 35.02 -44.61 -10.65
N ARG A 440 33.69 -44.65 -10.60
CA ARG A 440 32.95 -44.20 -9.41
C ARG A 440 33.28 -45.08 -8.21
N MET A 441 33.32 -46.41 -8.40
CA MET A 441 33.64 -47.35 -7.33
C MET A 441 35.06 -47.12 -6.81
N SER A 442 36.03 -47.01 -7.72
CA SER A 442 37.43 -46.74 -7.37
C SER A 442 37.59 -45.42 -6.62
N GLU A 443 36.96 -44.35 -7.09
CA GLU A 443 37.06 -43.03 -6.49
C GLU A 443 36.30 -42.93 -5.16
N SER A 444 35.18 -43.64 -5.00
CA SER A 444 34.47 -43.74 -3.71
C SER A 444 35.34 -44.43 -2.66
N LYS A 445 36.02 -45.52 -3.02
CA LYS A 445 36.96 -46.23 -2.12
C LYS A 445 38.16 -45.36 -1.76
N ARG A 446 38.71 -44.63 -2.73
CA ARG A 446 39.83 -43.69 -2.52
C ARG A 446 39.42 -42.55 -1.58
N LEU A 447 38.25 -41.96 -1.80
CA LEU A 447 37.67 -40.93 -0.94
C LEU A 447 37.45 -41.45 0.48
N ALA A 448 36.84 -42.64 0.62
CA ALA A 448 36.58 -43.28 1.90
C ALA A 448 37.88 -43.51 2.67
N ALA A 449 38.92 -44.09 2.04
CA ALA A 449 40.20 -44.32 2.67
C ALA A 449 40.91 -43.02 3.08
N ALA A 450 40.85 -41.99 2.24
CA ALA A 450 41.45 -40.69 2.53
C ALA A 450 40.80 -40.00 3.74
N ILE A 451 39.47 -39.99 3.80
CA ILE A 451 38.70 -39.43 4.93
C ILE A 451 38.90 -40.28 6.19
N HIS A 452 38.77 -41.60 6.09
CA HIS A 452 38.86 -42.49 7.24
C HIS A 452 40.23 -42.40 7.94
N SER A 453 41.32 -42.50 7.17
CA SER A 453 42.69 -42.37 7.73
C SER A 453 42.93 -41.00 8.39
N SER A 454 42.39 -39.93 7.81
CA SER A 454 42.53 -38.57 8.36
C SER A 454 41.68 -38.37 9.61
N LEU A 455 40.47 -38.93 9.66
CA LEU A 455 39.62 -38.94 10.85
C LEU A 455 40.30 -39.62 12.03
N LEU A 456 40.86 -40.82 11.83
CA LEU A 456 41.56 -41.55 12.88
C LEU A 456 42.78 -40.77 13.39
N ALA A 457 43.59 -40.21 12.48
CA ALA A 457 44.76 -39.42 12.84
C ALA A 457 44.40 -38.15 13.64
N GLU A 458 43.37 -37.41 13.21
CA GLU A 458 42.99 -36.16 13.87
C GLU A 458 42.27 -36.38 15.19
N THR A 459 41.47 -37.45 15.33
CA THR A 459 40.61 -37.67 16.51
C THR A 459 41.22 -38.60 17.55
N GLY A 460 42.11 -39.52 17.14
CA GLY A 460 42.54 -40.64 17.97
C GLY A 460 41.43 -41.63 18.30
N ALA A 461 40.33 -41.62 17.55
CA ALA A 461 39.24 -42.59 17.72
C ALA A 461 39.72 -44.01 17.42
N LYS A 462 38.99 -44.99 17.96
CA LYS A 462 39.18 -46.39 17.59
C LYS A 462 38.79 -46.57 16.12
N ASP A 463 39.59 -47.34 15.39
CA ASP A 463 39.21 -47.83 14.07
C ASP A 463 38.12 -48.89 14.22
N ALA A 464 36.90 -48.57 13.77
CA ALA A 464 35.78 -49.50 13.74
C ALA A 464 35.48 -50.02 12.33
N GLY A 465 36.28 -49.63 11.33
CA GLY A 465 36.26 -50.20 9.99
C GLY A 465 36.11 -49.17 8.87
N LEU A 466 36.93 -49.36 7.84
CA LEU A 466 36.67 -48.89 6.48
C LEU A 466 35.88 -49.99 5.76
N LEU A 467 34.59 -49.76 5.56
CA LEU A 467 33.62 -50.79 5.17
C LEU A 467 32.96 -50.45 3.82
N GLU A 468 32.24 -51.42 3.27
CA GLU A 468 31.43 -51.27 2.07
C GLU A 468 30.00 -51.76 2.35
N SER A 469 28.99 -51.06 1.83
CA SER A 469 27.57 -51.42 1.99
C SER A 469 26.69 -50.79 0.89
N SER A 470 25.56 -51.43 0.55
CA SER A 470 24.57 -50.91 -0.42
C SER A 470 23.55 -49.96 0.24
N PHE A 471 24.00 -48.95 0.99
CA PHE A 471 23.09 -47.92 1.51
C PHE A 471 22.46 -47.11 0.38
N ALA A 472 21.18 -46.74 0.50
CA ALA A 472 20.44 -46.06 -0.57
C ALA A 472 21.12 -44.76 -1.05
N VAL A 473 21.58 -43.91 -0.12
CA VAL A 473 22.30 -42.66 -0.45
C VAL A 473 23.63 -42.90 -1.16
N LEU A 474 24.29 -44.04 -0.91
CA LEU A 474 25.51 -44.41 -1.63
C LEU A 474 25.16 -44.98 -2.99
N ARG A 475 24.28 -45.99 -3.02
CA ARG A 475 23.82 -46.70 -4.21
C ARG A 475 23.29 -45.79 -5.30
N GLU A 476 22.42 -44.84 -4.93
CA GLU A 476 21.68 -44.00 -5.87
C GLU A 476 22.45 -42.75 -6.30
N THR A 477 23.56 -42.44 -5.65
CA THR A 477 24.40 -41.28 -6.01
C THR A 477 25.30 -41.60 -7.18
N ALA A 478 25.28 -40.78 -8.22
CA ALA A 478 26.00 -40.93 -9.49
C ALA A 478 27.44 -40.42 -9.46
N LYS A 479 27.99 -40.21 -8.26
CA LYS A 479 29.29 -39.59 -7.99
C LYS A 479 30.04 -40.38 -6.93
N PRO A 480 31.36 -40.17 -6.78
CA PRO A 480 32.10 -40.67 -5.63
C PRO A 480 31.39 -40.30 -4.32
N ALA A 481 31.03 -41.31 -3.54
CA ALA A 481 30.12 -41.15 -2.41
C ALA A 481 30.63 -41.92 -1.19
N VAL A 482 30.53 -41.29 -0.02
CA VAL A 482 30.85 -41.91 1.27
C VAL A 482 29.79 -41.59 2.31
N LEU A 483 29.61 -42.51 3.26
CA LEU A 483 28.81 -42.32 4.46
C LEU A 483 29.72 -42.46 5.67
N LEU A 484 29.69 -41.48 6.55
CA LEU A 484 30.53 -41.40 7.73
C LEU A 484 29.71 -41.74 8.96
N GLU A 485 30.18 -42.69 9.76
CA GLU A 485 29.66 -42.99 11.08
C GLU A 485 30.69 -42.52 12.12
N LEU A 486 30.48 -41.35 12.69
CA LEU A 486 31.54 -40.60 13.38
C LEU A 486 31.77 -40.99 14.84
N ALA A 487 30.86 -41.77 15.43
CA ALA A 487 30.98 -42.48 16.71
C ALA A 487 29.71 -43.32 16.95
N TYR A 488 29.65 -44.09 18.05
CA TYR A 488 28.44 -44.77 18.51
C TYR A 488 27.68 -43.94 19.55
N MET A 489 26.45 -43.52 19.21
CA MET A 489 25.60 -42.71 20.09
C MET A 489 25.09 -43.45 21.32
N ASP A 490 24.97 -44.78 21.24
CA ASP A 490 24.48 -45.65 22.30
C ASP A 490 25.60 -46.08 23.28
N ASN A 491 26.85 -45.74 22.99
CA ASN A 491 27.96 -45.79 23.93
C ASN A 491 28.03 -44.50 24.76
N PHE A 492 27.89 -44.59 26.08
CA PHE A 492 27.88 -43.44 26.98
C PHE A 492 29.12 -42.53 26.83
N THR A 493 30.32 -43.12 26.75
CA THR A 493 31.57 -42.35 26.69
C THR A 493 31.70 -41.62 25.37
N GLU A 494 31.35 -42.29 24.26
CA GLU A 494 31.36 -41.65 22.95
C GLU A 494 30.29 -40.57 22.84
N ASN A 495 29.09 -40.81 23.36
CA ASN A 495 28.01 -39.81 23.38
C ASN A 495 28.42 -38.52 24.11
N GLN A 496 29.09 -38.62 25.26
CA GLN A 496 29.61 -37.43 25.94
C GLN A 496 30.66 -36.71 25.07
N ARG A 497 31.60 -37.48 24.51
CA ARG A 497 32.71 -36.93 23.71
C ARG A 497 32.25 -36.24 22.43
N ILE A 498 31.29 -36.80 21.68
CA ILE A 498 30.81 -36.23 20.41
C ILE A 498 30.00 -34.94 20.58
N ARG A 499 29.58 -34.63 21.80
CA ARG A 499 28.91 -33.36 22.15
C ARG A 499 29.90 -32.25 22.49
N GLU A 500 31.17 -32.60 22.71
CA GLU A 500 32.21 -31.62 22.99
C GLU A 500 32.61 -30.88 21.71
N ASP A 501 32.49 -29.55 21.75
CA ASP A 501 32.79 -28.67 20.63
C ASP A 501 34.19 -28.91 20.05
N ARG A 502 35.18 -29.13 20.93
CA ARG A 502 36.57 -29.45 20.58
C ARG A 502 36.71 -30.79 19.86
N TYR A 503 35.95 -31.81 20.23
CA TYR A 503 36.03 -33.10 19.55
C TYR A 503 35.36 -33.04 18.17
N GLN A 504 34.25 -32.30 18.05
CA GLN A 504 33.63 -32.01 16.76
C GLN A 504 34.60 -31.26 15.82
N ASP A 505 35.38 -30.31 16.33
CA ASP A 505 36.41 -29.64 15.53
C ASP A 505 37.49 -30.60 15.01
N ARG A 506 37.86 -31.62 15.81
CA ARG A 506 38.79 -32.68 15.37
C ARG A 506 38.19 -33.57 14.29
N LEU A 507 36.90 -33.93 14.41
CA LEU A 507 36.18 -34.66 13.37
C LEU A 507 36.17 -33.85 12.06
N VAL A 508 35.81 -32.56 12.14
CA VAL A 508 35.81 -31.64 10.99
C VAL A 508 37.19 -31.51 10.36
N ALA A 509 38.24 -31.33 11.17
CA ALA A 509 39.62 -31.28 10.68
C ALA A 509 40.03 -32.56 9.95
N GLY A 510 39.64 -33.73 10.48
CA GLY A 510 39.89 -35.03 9.85
C GLY A 510 39.20 -35.15 8.49
N ILE A 511 37.93 -34.77 8.40
CA ILE A 511 37.17 -34.79 7.13
C ILE A 511 37.81 -33.85 6.11
N VAL A 512 38.14 -32.61 6.50
CA VAL A 512 38.78 -31.62 5.62
C VAL A 512 40.12 -32.12 5.09
N LYS A 513 41.00 -32.65 5.96
CA LYS A 513 42.30 -33.20 5.55
C LYS A 513 42.13 -34.40 4.59
N GLY A 514 41.15 -35.24 4.84
CA GLY A 514 40.80 -36.35 3.96
C GLY A 514 40.36 -35.91 2.57
N ILE A 515 39.49 -34.90 2.49
CA ILE A 515 39.06 -34.29 1.24
C ILE A 515 40.25 -33.66 0.49
N GLN A 516 41.11 -32.93 1.18
CA GLN A 516 42.32 -32.34 0.58
C GLN A 516 43.26 -33.42 0.03
N LYS A 517 43.46 -34.52 0.78
CA LYS A 517 44.25 -35.68 0.34
C LYS A 517 43.64 -36.35 -0.90
N TYR A 518 42.31 -36.49 -0.94
CA TYR A 518 41.59 -37.01 -2.10
C TYR A 518 41.81 -36.12 -3.34
N TYR A 519 41.70 -34.80 -3.22
CA TYR A 519 41.94 -33.90 -4.36
C TYR A 519 43.43 -33.78 -4.76
N ALA A 520 44.37 -34.05 -3.85
CA ALA A 520 45.80 -34.00 -4.12
C ALA A 520 46.34 -35.26 -4.81
N GLY A 521 45.77 -36.44 -4.51
CA GLY A 521 46.10 -37.69 -5.19
C GLY A 521 45.48 -37.72 -6.59
N LYS A 522 46.18 -37.19 -7.59
CA LYS A 522 45.79 -37.27 -9.00
C LYS A 522 45.96 -38.68 -9.55
#